data_AF-A0A9N8YUS2-F1
#
_entry.id   AF-A0A9N8YUS2-F1
#
_cell.length_a   1.000
_cell.length_b   1.000
_cell.length_c   1.000
_cell.angle_alpha   90.00
_cell.angle_beta   90.00
_cell.angle_gamma   90.00
#
_symmetry.space_group_name_H-M   'P 1'
#
loop_
_entity.id
_entity.type
_entity.pdbx_description
1 polymer ?
#
loop_
_entity_poly.entity_id
_entity_poly.type
_entity_poly.pdbx_seq_one_letter_code
_entity_poly.pdbx_strand_id
1 'polypeptide(L)'
;MTKYSHLSKEELLKLIEKQEKELELKKYGLQVVLVCESNLPILKRIGEKQIRTDNSDDNILIKGDNYHSLTCLNYTHKDKIDLIYIDPPYNTGKEDE
;
A
#
# COMPACT_ATOMS: atom_id res chain seq x y z
N MET A 1 34.99 -15.55 10.48
CA MET A 1 34.19 -16.22 11.52
C MET A 1 32.76 -16.30 11.03
N THR A 2 32.26 -17.51 10.80
CA THR A 2 30.93 -17.76 10.25
C THR A 2 29.88 -17.23 11.22
N LYS A 3 29.20 -16.14 10.83
CA LYS A 3 28.24 -15.35 11.63
C LYS A 3 27.10 -16.18 12.26
N TYR A 4 26.98 -17.45 11.90
CA TYR A 4 25.90 -18.37 12.26
C TYR A 4 26.39 -19.67 12.89
N SER A 5 27.68 -19.78 13.22
CA SER A 5 28.29 -21.00 13.77
C SER A 5 27.76 -21.40 15.16
N HIS A 6 27.05 -20.49 15.84
CA HIS A 6 26.46 -20.68 17.16
C HIS A 6 24.98 -21.07 17.12
N LEU A 7 24.36 -21.06 15.93
CA LEU A 7 22.94 -21.40 15.76
C LEU A 7 22.79 -22.89 15.48
N SER A 8 21.81 -23.51 16.13
CA SER A 8 21.36 -24.85 15.81
C SER A 8 20.71 -24.90 14.42
N LYS A 9 20.62 -26.12 13.86
CA LYS A 9 19.96 -26.35 12.56
C LYS A 9 18.52 -25.83 12.55
N GLU A 10 17.80 -25.98 13.66
CA GLU A 10 16.41 -25.56 13.81
C GLU A 10 16.25 -24.03 13.85
N GLU A 11 17.17 -23.33 14.53
CA GLU A 11 17.16 -21.87 14.56
C GLU A 11 17.53 -21.25 13.21
N LEU A 12 18.44 -21.89 12.47
CA LEU A 12 18.76 -21.52 11.08
C LEU A 12 17.55 -21.68 10.16
N LEU A 13 16.79 -22.77 10.29
CA LEU A 13 15.56 -22.98 9.50
C LEU A 13 14.51 -21.90 9.79
N LYS A 14 14.27 -21.58 11.07
CA LYS A 14 13.34 -20.50 11.46
C LYS A 14 13.76 -19.13 10.91
N LEU A 15 15.07 -18.85 10.87
CA LEU A 15 15.58 -17.60 10.33
C LEU A 15 15.35 -17.50 8.82
N ILE A 16 15.56 -18.61 8.10
CA ILE A 16 15.32 -18.69 6.64
C ILE A 16 13.83 -18.50 6.36
N GLU A 17 12.95 -19.21 7.05
CA GLU A 17 11.48 -19.05 6.87
C GLU A 17 11.02 -17.61 7.12
N LYS A 18 11.57 -16.96 8.17
CA LYS A 18 11.27 -15.55 8.45
C LYS A 18 11.74 -14.63 7.30
N GLN A 19 12.94 -14.85 6.79
CA GLN A 19 13.49 -14.06 5.68
C GLN A 19 12.71 -14.27 4.39
N GLU A 20 12.29 -15.50 4.08
CA GLU A 20 11.45 -15.81 2.93
C GLU A 20 10.11 -15.09 3.01
N LYS A 21 9.45 -15.10 4.18
CA LYS A 21 8.19 -14.39 4.42
C LYS A 21 8.32 -12.87 4.26
N GLU A 22 9.40 -12.28 4.78
CA GLU A 22 9.69 -10.85 4.61
C GLU A 22 9.96 -10.48 3.14
N LEU A 23 10.63 -11.36 2.38
CA LEU A 23 10.88 -11.17 0.96
C LEU A 23 9.59 -11.25 0.14
N GLU A 24 8.67 -12.15 0.47
CA GLU A 24 7.35 -12.24 -0.18
C GLU A 24 6.51 -10.98 0.04
N LEU A 25 6.47 -10.46 1.28
CA LEU A 25 5.77 -9.21 1.58
C LEU A 25 6.30 -8.02 0.77
N LYS A 26 7.62 -7.93 0.60
CA LYS A 26 8.26 -6.88 -0.23
C LYS A 26 7.96 -7.03 -1.72
N LYS A 27 7.80 -8.27 -2.23
CA LYS A 27 7.44 -8.52 -3.63
C LYS A 27 6.06 -7.97 -3.96
N TYR A 28 5.10 -8.04 -3.04
CA TYR A 28 3.74 -7.57 -3.28
C TYR A 28 3.71 -6.08 -3.68
N GLY A 29 4.42 -5.23 -2.94
CA GLY A 29 4.54 -3.80 -3.24
C GLY A 29 5.19 -3.54 -4.62
N LEU A 30 6.26 -4.26 -4.96
CA LEU A 30 6.90 -4.13 -6.28
C LEU A 30 5.99 -4.58 -7.42
N GLN A 31 5.21 -5.64 -7.22
CA GLN A 31 4.35 -6.18 -8.27
C GLN A 31 3.23 -5.20 -8.63
N VAL A 32 2.66 -4.50 -7.65
CA VAL A 32 1.66 -3.45 -7.87
C VAL A 32 2.22 -2.31 -8.71
N VAL A 33 3.47 -1.88 -8.44
CA VAL A 33 4.16 -0.85 -9.23
C VAL A 33 4.30 -1.25 -10.69
N LEU A 34 4.84 -2.46 -10.95
CA LEU A 34 5.03 -3.01 -12.30
C LEU A 34 3.72 -3.13 -13.09
N VAL A 35 2.63 -3.55 -12.43
CA VAL A 35 1.31 -3.65 -13.04
C VAL A 35 0.79 -2.26 -13.46
N CYS A 36 1.07 -1.23 -12.67
CA CYS A 36 0.64 0.13 -12.92
C CYS A 36 1.44 0.84 -14.02
N GLU A 37 2.68 0.42 -14.28
CA GLU A 37 3.45 0.86 -15.46
C GLU A 37 2.85 0.32 -16.77
N SER A 38 2.30 -0.90 -16.72
CA SER A 38 1.74 -1.58 -17.90
C SER A 38 0.25 -1.28 -18.11
N ASN A 39 -0.47 -0.90 -17.06
CA ASN A 39 -1.91 -0.64 -17.09
C ASN A 39 -2.24 0.69 -16.41
N LEU A 40 -2.90 1.58 -17.15
CA LEU A 40 -3.37 2.85 -16.62
C LEU A 40 -4.58 2.62 -15.72
N PRO A 41 -4.50 2.94 -14.41
CA PRO A 41 -5.65 2.84 -13.54
C PRO A 41 -6.68 3.92 -13.92
N ILE A 42 -7.96 3.55 -13.93
CA ILE A 42 -9.07 4.45 -14.26
C ILE A 42 -10.07 4.53 -13.09
N LEU A 43 -10.51 5.74 -12.78
CA LEU A 43 -11.54 5.95 -11.76
C LEU A 43 -12.93 5.76 -12.37
N LYS A 44 -13.73 4.86 -11.79
CA LYS A 44 -15.14 4.67 -12.16
C LYS A 44 -16.04 5.38 -11.16
N ARG A 45 -16.83 6.35 -11.64
CA ARG A 45 -17.85 7.03 -10.82
C ARG A 45 -18.99 6.06 -10.48
N ILE A 46 -19.40 6.06 -9.20
CA ILE A 46 -20.54 5.28 -8.70
C ILE A 46 -21.66 6.26 -8.33
N GLY A 47 -22.58 6.51 -9.27
CA GLY A 47 -23.65 7.51 -9.10
C GLY A 47 -24.60 7.21 -7.95
N GLU A 48 -24.88 5.93 -7.68
CA GLU A 48 -25.77 5.48 -6.61
C GLU A 48 -25.32 5.88 -5.20
N LYS A 49 -24.02 6.16 -5.02
CA LYS A 49 -23.43 6.56 -3.73
C LYS A 49 -23.11 8.05 -3.66
N GLN A 50 -23.61 8.83 -4.61
CA GLN A 50 -23.38 10.26 -4.61
C GLN A 50 -24.15 10.91 -3.46
N ILE A 51 -23.41 11.61 -2.59
CA ILE A 51 -23.99 12.42 -1.52
C ILE A 51 -23.94 13.87 -1.98
N ARG A 52 -25.09 14.54 -2.01
CA ARG A 52 -25.21 15.97 -2.32
C ARG A 52 -25.84 16.68 -1.13
N THR A 53 -25.08 17.58 -0.52
CA THR A 53 -25.50 18.36 0.63
C THR A 53 -25.85 19.80 0.26
N ASP A 54 -25.14 20.39 -0.72
CA ASP A 54 -25.29 21.78 -1.17
C ASP A 54 -24.71 21.98 -2.59
N ASN A 55 -24.59 23.25 -3.03
CA ASN A 55 -23.95 23.65 -4.30
C ASN A 55 -22.43 23.89 -4.16
N SER A 56 -21.77 23.32 -3.15
CA SER A 56 -20.33 23.45 -2.97
C SER A 56 -19.55 22.47 -3.85
N ASP A 57 -18.22 22.62 -3.88
CA ASP A 57 -17.33 21.71 -4.61
C ASP A 57 -17.45 20.26 -4.10
N ASP A 58 -17.52 19.31 -5.02
CA ASP A 58 -17.69 17.89 -4.69
C ASP A 58 -16.44 17.34 -3.98
N ASN A 59 -16.61 16.87 -2.74
CA ASN A 59 -15.61 16.02 -2.07
C ASN A 59 -15.50 14.65 -2.77
N ILE A 60 -14.29 14.10 -2.90
CA ILE A 60 -14.06 12.81 -3.59
C ILE A 60 -13.75 11.71 -2.56
N LEU A 61 -14.50 10.61 -2.62
CA LEU A 61 -14.18 9.36 -1.92
C LEU A 61 -13.78 8.29 -2.93
N ILE A 62 -12.55 7.79 -2.83
CA ILE A 62 -12.03 6.72 -3.69
C ILE A 62 -11.95 5.43 -2.87
N LYS A 63 -12.52 4.34 -3.39
CA LYS A 63 -12.39 3.00 -2.80
C LYS A 63 -11.47 2.15 -3.66
N GLY A 64 -10.37 1.69 -3.07
CA GLY A 64 -9.41 0.82 -3.73
C GLY A 64 -8.07 0.81 -2.99
N ASP A 65 -7.07 0.22 -3.63
CA ASP A 65 -5.69 0.30 -3.18
C ASP A 65 -5.18 1.76 -3.25
N ASN A 66 -4.41 2.18 -2.26
CA ASN A 66 -3.94 3.57 -2.16
C ASN A 66 -2.95 3.91 -3.27
N TYR A 67 -2.07 2.99 -3.69
CA TYR A 67 -1.09 3.21 -4.74
C TYR A 67 -1.78 3.46 -6.09
N HIS A 68 -2.76 2.63 -6.44
CA HIS A 68 -3.56 2.82 -7.66
C HIS A 68 -4.32 4.15 -7.64
N SER A 69 -4.92 4.49 -6.49
CA SER A 69 -5.69 5.73 -6.31
C SER A 69 -4.81 6.96 -6.45
N LEU A 70 -3.64 6.97 -5.80
CA LEU A 70 -2.66 8.05 -5.89
C LEU A 70 -2.06 8.16 -7.29
N THR A 71 -1.86 7.04 -7.99
CA THR A 71 -1.41 7.06 -9.40
C THR A 71 -2.42 7.77 -10.29
N CYS A 72 -3.72 7.49 -10.16
CA CYS A 72 -4.77 8.22 -10.87
C CYS A 72 -4.77 9.72 -10.53
N LEU A 73 -4.65 10.05 -9.25
CA LEU A 73 -4.64 11.43 -8.78
C LEU A 73 -3.41 12.18 -9.28
N ASN A 74 -2.26 11.53 -9.41
CA ASN A 74 -1.04 12.13 -9.95
C ASN A 74 -1.22 12.58 -11.41
N TYR A 75 -2.10 11.96 -12.20
CA TYR A 75 -2.40 12.42 -13.56
C TYR A 75 -3.31 13.65 -13.60
N THR A 76 -4.22 13.78 -12.63
CA THR A 76 -5.31 14.78 -12.67
C THR A 76 -5.09 15.97 -11.74
N HIS A 77 -4.41 15.75 -10.62
CA HIS A 77 -4.23 16.67 -9.50
C HIS A 77 -2.74 16.83 -9.14
N LYS A 78 -1.85 16.68 -10.12
CA LYS A 78 -0.42 16.90 -9.94
C LYS A 78 -0.17 18.31 -9.39
N ASP A 79 0.57 18.39 -8.29
CA ASP A 79 0.91 19.66 -7.60
C ASP A 79 -0.33 20.48 -7.19
N LYS A 80 -1.49 19.84 -6.99
CA LYS A 80 -2.75 20.47 -6.55
C LYS A 80 -3.13 20.17 -5.10
N ILE A 81 -2.29 19.47 -4.35
CA ILE A 81 -2.58 19.04 -2.98
C ILE A 81 -1.72 19.84 -2.00
N ASP A 82 -2.35 20.65 -1.17
CA ASP A 82 -1.67 21.51 -0.19
C ASP A 82 -1.30 20.77 1.11
N LEU A 83 -2.13 19.82 1.55
CA LEU A 83 -1.96 19.08 2.79
C LEU A 83 -2.33 17.61 2.61
N ILE A 84 -1.50 16.72 3.15
CA ILE A 84 -1.76 15.28 3.22
C ILE A 84 -1.71 14.87 4.69
N TYR A 85 -2.78 14.23 5.17
CA TYR A 85 -2.84 13.60 6.48
C TYR A 85 -3.07 12.09 6.31
N ILE A 86 -2.20 11.27 6.90
CA ILE A 86 -2.29 9.80 6.87
C ILE A 86 -2.02 9.23 8.25
N ASP A 87 -2.70 8.12 8.56
CA ASP A 87 -2.51 7.31 9.76
C ASP A 87 -2.21 5.85 9.33
N PRO A 88 -0.99 5.56 8.85
CA PRO A 88 -0.63 4.23 8.36
C PRO A 88 -0.42 3.24 9.53
N PRO A 89 -0.50 1.92 9.30
CA PRO A 89 -0.18 0.93 10.32
C PRO A 89 1.26 1.11 10.82
N TYR A 90 1.43 1.16 12.13
CA TYR A 90 2.72 1.49 12.75
C TYR A 90 3.68 0.29 12.84
N ASN A 91 3.21 -0.92 12.52
CA ASN A 91 4.00 -2.16 12.57
C ASN A 91 4.75 -2.35 13.90
N THR A 92 4.12 -1.97 15.01
CA THR A 92 4.73 -1.96 16.36
C THR A 92 4.90 -3.37 16.96
N GLY A 93 4.45 -4.41 16.26
CA GLY A 93 4.50 -5.80 16.72
C GLY A 93 3.52 -6.13 17.84
N LYS A 94 2.59 -5.22 18.17
CA LYS A 94 1.55 -5.38 19.20
C LYS A 94 0.13 -5.53 18.63
N GLU A 95 -0.01 -5.76 17.33
CA GLU A 95 -1.32 -5.74 16.66
C GLU A 95 -2.00 -7.12 16.57
N ASP A 96 -1.43 -8.15 17.20
CA ASP A 96 -2.00 -9.51 17.25
C ASP A 96 -2.36 -9.94 18.72
N GLU A 97 -3.20 -9.16 19.41
CA GLU A 97 -4.01 -9.66 20.56
C GLU A 97 -5.51 -9.62 20.23
#